data_AF-A0A090WHB3-F1
#
_entry.id   AF-A0A090WHB3-F1
#
_cell.length_a   1.000
_cell.length_b   1.000
_cell.length_c   1.000
_cell.angle_alpha   90.00
_cell.angle_beta   90.00
_cell.angle_gamma   90.00
#
_symmetry.space_group_name_H-M   'P 1'
#
loop_
_entity.id
_entity.type
_entity.pdbx_description
1 polymer ?
#
loop_
_entity_poly.entity_id
_entity_poly.type
_entity_poly.pdbx_seq_one_letter_code
_entity_poly.pdbx_strand_id
1 'polypeptide(L)'
;MEQLQFKDAISHPVFKTISEAAAAIGVDAYVIGGFVRDYFLKRVAKQDIDIVAVGSGIELAQKVAELLPQSTKVSVFKTYGTAMVKTDDFELEFVGARKESYTRDSRNPIVEDGTLEDDQNRRDFTINAMAFSLNPENYGLLVDPFNGMADLEKKIIKTPISTGRYL
;
A
#
# COMPACT_ATOMS: atom_id res chain seq x y z
N MET A 1 -4.75 -24.33 -1.42
CA MET A 1 -5.57 -23.12 -1.60
C MET A 1 -4.96 -22.36 -2.77
N GLU A 2 -5.72 -22.16 -3.83
CA GLU A 2 -5.25 -21.40 -4.98
C GLU A 2 -5.06 -19.95 -4.53
N GLN A 3 -3.84 -19.44 -4.62
CA GLN A 3 -3.56 -18.04 -4.31
C GLN A 3 -4.26 -17.18 -5.37
N LEU A 4 -5.20 -16.34 -4.95
CA LEU A 4 -5.93 -15.46 -5.86
C LEU A 4 -4.99 -14.36 -6.38
N GLN A 5 -4.61 -14.45 -7.66
CA GLN A 5 -3.78 -13.46 -8.35
C GLN A 5 -4.65 -12.58 -9.24
N PHE A 6 -4.59 -11.27 -9.02
CA PHE A 6 -5.37 -10.24 -9.71
C PHE A 6 -4.47 -9.38 -10.61
N LYS A 7 -3.81 -10.01 -11.57
CA LYS A 7 -2.85 -9.33 -12.47
C LYS A 7 -3.53 -8.32 -13.39
N ASP A 8 -4.80 -8.51 -13.69
CA ASP A 8 -5.62 -7.59 -14.46
C ASP A 8 -5.82 -6.25 -13.72
N ALA A 9 -5.96 -6.29 -12.38
CA ALA A 9 -6.08 -5.11 -11.53
C ALA A 9 -4.85 -4.18 -11.63
N ILE A 10 -3.67 -4.77 -11.82
CA ILE A 10 -2.38 -4.08 -11.87
C ILE A 10 -1.70 -4.22 -13.24
N SER A 11 -2.51 -4.27 -14.30
CA SER A 11 -2.04 -4.45 -15.67
C SER A 11 -1.34 -3.24 -16.28
N HIS A 12 -1.50 -2.05 -15.69
CA HIS A 12 -0.85 -0.84 -16.17
C HIS A 12 0.69 -0.95 -16.06
N PRO A 13 1.48 -0.55 -17.07
CA PRO A 13 2.94 -0.68 -17.06
C PRO A 13 3.63 -0.09 -15.83
N VAL A 14 3.05 0.96 -15.25
CA VAL A 14 3.57 1.62 -14.04
C VAL A 14 3.77 0.64 -12.88
N PHE A 15 2.88 -0.33 -12.69
CA PHE A 15 3.00 -1.31 -11.61
C PHE A 15 4.17 -2.27 -11.83
N LYS A 16 4.49 -2.54 -13.10
CA LYS A 16 5.69 -3.32 -13.44
C LYS A 16 6.96 -2.52 -13.18
N THR A 17 6.96 -1.21 -13.49
CA THR A 17 8.07 -0.32 -13.13
C THR A 17 8.28 -0.25 -11.61
N ILE A 18 7.21 -0.21 -10.83
CA ILE A 18 7.28 -0.27 -9.36
C ILE A 18 7.87 -1.61 -8.89
N SER A 19 7.42 -2.72 -9.47
CA SER A 19 7.95 -4.06 -9.18
C SER A 19 9.46 -4.16 -9.45
N GLU A 20 9.90 -3.67 -10.61
CA GLU A 20 11.31 -3.65 -11.01
C GLU A 20 12.15 -2.74 -10.10
N ALA A 21 11.63 -1.57 -9.71
CA ALA A 21 12.28 -0.67 -8.77
C ALA A 21 12.44 -1.31 -7.39
N ALA A 22 11.38 -1.93 -6.86
CA ALA A 22 11.37 -2.59 -5.55
C ALA A 22 12.37 -3.75 -5.52
N ALA A 23 12.37 -4.60 -6.55
CA ALA A 23 13.32 -5.69 -6.68
C ALA A 23 14.78 -5.19 -6.77
N ALA A 24 15.03 -4.07 -7.47
CA ALA A 24 16.37 -3.51 -7.62
C ALA A 24 16.96 -2.98 -6.30
N ILE A 25 16.13 -2.53 -5.36
CA ILE A 25 16.56 -2.06 -4.03
C ILE A 25 16.34 -3.09 -2.92
N GLY A 26 15.81 -4.28 -3.25
CA GLY A 26 15.63 -5.38 -2.31
C GLY A 26 14.55 -5.14 -1.26
N VAL A 27 13.47 -4.44 -1.61
CA VAL A 27 12.31 -4.23 -0.73
C VAL A 27 11.05 -4.84 -1.32
N ASP A 28 10.11 -5.24 -0.47
CA ASP A 28 8.79 -5.64 -0.90
C ASP A 28 7.92 -4.39 -1.14
N ALA A 29 7.03 -4.46 -2.13
CA ALA A 29 6.11 -3.38 -2.48
C ALA A 29 4.68 -3.88 -2.71
N TYR A 30 3.71 -3.08 -2.27
CA TYR A 30 2.30 -3.42 -2.33
C TYR A 30 1.49 -2.21 -2.75
N VAL A 31 0.52 -2.41 -3.65
CA VAL A 31 -0.57 -1.44 -3.84
C VAL A 31 -1.70 -1.78 -2.88
N ILE A 32 -2.28 -0.78 -2.24
CA ILE A 32 -3.11 -0.95 -1.03
C ILE A 32 -4.35 -0.07 -1.06
N GLY A 33 -5.20 -0.22 -0.05
CA GLY A 33 -6.18 0.80 0.30
C GLY A 33 -7.35 0.91 -0.66
N GLY A 34 -7.72 2.15 -0.98
CA GLY A 34 -8.87 2.46 -1.81
C GLY A 34 -8.79 1.83 -3.20
N PHE A 35 -7.59 1.72 -3.76
CA PHE A 35 -7.37 1.10 -5.07
C PHE A 35 -7.87 -0.35 -5.11
N VAL A 36 -7.45 -1.17 -4.14
CA VAL A 36 -7.82 -2.59 -4.06
C VAL A 36 -9.32 -2.76 -3.83
N ARG A 37 -9.89 -1.99 -2.89
CA ARG A 37 -11.33 -1.99 -2.62
C ARG A 37 -12.14 -1.63 -3.86
N ASP A 38 -11.75 -0.56 -4.55
CA ASP A 38 -12.52 -0.01 -5.66
C ASP A 38 -12.44 -0.91 -6.91
N TYR A 39 -11.34 -1.66 -7.09
CA TYR A 39 -11.24 -2.74 -8.08
C TYR A 39 -12.34 -3.80 -7.86
N PHE A 40 -12.50 -4.32 -6.65
CA PHE A 40 -13.53 -5.32 -6.35
C PHE A 40 -14.96 -4.77 -6.46
N LEU A 41 -15.15 -3.47 -6.21
CA LEU A 41 -16.42 -2.78 -6.42
C LEU A 41 -16.72 -2.46 -7.90
N LYS A 42 -15.82 -2.82 -8.83
CA LYS A 42 -15.92 -2.52 -10.27
C LYS A 42 -16.09 -1.02 -10.52
N ARG A 43 -15.42 -0.19 -9.71
CA ARG A 43 -15.37 1.25 -9.89
C ARG A 43 -14.22 1.61 -10.81
N VAL A 44 -14.32 2.79 -11.41
CA VAL A 44 -13.19 3.36 -12.17
C VAL A 44 -12.01 3.52 -11.22
N ALA A 45 -10.84 3.06 -11.66
CA ALA A 45 -9.61 3.18 -10.88
C ALA A 45 -9.32 4.66 -10.60
N LYS A 46 -8.92 4.95 -9.37
CA LYS A 46 -8.48 6.30 -8.99
C LYS A 46 -7.15 6.62 -9.65
N GLN A 47 -6.93 7.91 -9.90
CA GLN A 47 -5.63 8.41 -10.31
C GLN A 47 -4.65 8.41 -9.13
N ASP A 48 -5.14 8.55 -7.90
CA ASP A 48 -4.32 8.47 -6.69
C ASP A 48 -4.13 7.00 -6.28
N ILE A 49 -2.88 6.53 -6.30
CA ILE A 49 -2.49 5.17 -5.95
C ILE A 49 -1.53 5.20 -4.75
N ASP A 50 -1.93 4.52 -3.69
CA ASP A 50 -1.11 4.35 -2.49
C ASP A 50 -0.23 3.09 -2.62
N ILE A 51 1.07 3.25 -2.43
CA ILE A 51 2.08 2.19 -2.46
C ILE A 51 2.78 2.11 -1.10
N VAL A 52 2.79 0.91 -0.51
CA VAL A 52 3.56 0.61 0.70
C VAL A 52 4.82 -0.14 0.31
N ALA A 53 5.97 0.32 0.80
CA ALA A 53 7.24 -0.40 0.75
C ALA A 53 7.56 -1.00 2.13
N VAL A 54 7.94 -2.28 2.22
CA VAL A 54 8.51 -2.83 3.47
C VAL A 54 9.97 -2.40 3.56
N GLY A 55 10.16 -1.19 4.06
CA GLY A 55 11.40 -0.43 3.99
C GLY A 55 11.12 1.04 3.66
N SER A 56 12.08 1.72 3.01
CA SER A 56 11.96 3.14 2.68
C SER A 56 11.07 3.38 1.46
N GLY A 57 9.86 3.90 1.69
CA GLY A 57 8.98 4.36 0.60
C GLY A 57 9.58 5.51 -0.22
N ILE A 58 10.40 6.36 0.42
CA ILE A 58 11.10 7.46 -0.27
C ILE A 58 12.14 6.92 -1.24
N GLU A 59 12.93 5.93 -0.84
CA GLU A 59 13.92 5.30 -1.74
C GLU A 59 13.24 4.56 -2.89
N LEU A 60 12.12 3.87 -2.61
CA LEU A 60 11.33 3.25 -3.66
C LEU A 60 10.81 4.29 -4.67
N ALA A 61 10.24 5.41 -4.19
CA ALA A 61 9.76 6.49 -5.07
C ALA A 61 10.87 7.07 -5.95
N GLN A 62 12.07 7.28 -5.38
CA GLN A 62 13.24 7.72 -6.12
C GLN A 62 13.61 6.71 -7.20
N LYS A 63 13.65 5.42 -6.85
CA LYS A 63 13.99 4.37 -7.80
C LYS A 63 12.96 4.24 -8.92
N VAL A 64 11.68 4.36 -8.60
CA VAL A 64 10.59 4.37 -9.60
C VAL A 64 10.76 5.53 -10.56
N ALA A 65 11.02 6.74 -10.06
CA ALA A 65 11.23 7.91 -10.91
C ALA A 65 12.45 7.79 -11.83
N GLU A 66 13.51 7.08 -11.42
CA GLU A 66 14.67 6.77 -12.28
C GLU A 66 14.30 5.85 -13.46
N LEU A 67 13.37 4.91 -13.25
CA LEU A 67 12.96 3.93 -14.25
C LEU A 67 11.83 4.43 -15.17
N LEU A 68 11.15 5.52 -14.80
CA LEU A 68 10.11 6.14 -15.62
C LEU A 68 10.73 7.05 -16.71
N PRO A 69 10.00 7.31 -17.82
CA PRO A 69 10.44 8.24 -18.85
C PRO A 69 10.82 9.63 -18.29
N GLN A 70 11.79 10.31 -18.93
CA GLN A 70 12.48 11.45 -18.35
C GLN A 70 11.55 12.59 -17.89
N SER A 71 11.84 13.10 -16.69
CA SER A 71 11.24 14.27 -16.00
C SER A 71 10.13 13.99 -14.98
N THR A 72 10.06 12.76 -14.46
CA THR A 72 9.18 12.47 -13.33
C THR A 72 9.77 13.05 -12.04
N LYS A 73 9.20 14.16 -11.54
CA LYS A 73 9.64 14.79 -10.29
C LYS A 73 9.14 14.02 -9.08
N VAL A 74 10.06 13.69 -8.18
CA VAL A 74 9.73 13.15 -6.86
C VAL A 74 9.49 14.31 -5.88
N SER A 75 8.33 14.34 -5.26
CA SER A 75 8.02 15.27 -4.17
C SER A 75 8.14 14.54 -2.83
N VAL A 76 9.12 14.92 -2.00
CA VAL A 76 9.37 14.27 -0.71
C VAL A 76 8.74 15.08 0.43
N PHE A 77 7.89 14.44 1.22
CA PHE A 77 7.23 15.04 2.38
C PHE A 77 7.81 14.47 3.68
N LYS A 78 8.99 14.97 4.07
CA LYS A 78 9.75 14.46 5.23
C LYS A 78 8.96 14.38 6.53
N THR A 79 8.05 15.33 6.76
CA THR A 79 7.19 15.36 7.96
C THR A 79 6.30 14.13 8.08
N TYR A 80 5.88 13.55 6.96
CA TYR A 80 4.97 12.41 6.92
C TYR A 80 5.66 11.09 6.57
N GLY A 81 6.94 11.14 6.19
CA GLY A 81 7.70 9.97 5.75
C GLY A 81 7.23 9.43 4.39
N THR A 82 6.65 10.29 3.54
CA THR A 82 6.11 9.90 2.23
C THR A 82 6.84 10.59 1.08
N ALA A 83 6.73 10.00 -0.11
CA ALA A 83 7.15 10.60 -1.36
C ALA A 83 6.09 10.39 -2.43
N MET A 84 6.00 11.32 -3.37
CA MET A 84 5.00 11.28 -4.45
C MET A 84 5.70 11.35 -5.80
N VAL A 85 5.22 10.55 -6.74
CA VAL A 85 5.69 10.47 -8.12
C VAL A 85 4.46 10.66 -9.03
N LYS A 86 4.47 11.70 -9.86
CA LYS A 86 3.35 11.97 -10.79
C LYS A 86 3.69 11.49 -12.19
N THR A 87 2.86 10.62 -12.74
CA THR A 87 2.89 10.21 -14.15
C THR A 87 1.76 10.90 -14.92
N ASP A 88 1.68 10.66 -16.22
CA ASP A 88 0.56 11.18 -17.03
C ASP A 88 -0.80 10.59 -16.61
N ASP A 89 -0.79 9.38 -16.04
CA ASP A 89 -1.99 8.62 -15.69
C ASP A 89 -2.29 8.60 -14.18
N PHE A 90 -1.27 8.69 -13.32
CA PHE A 90 -1.39 8.45 -11.88
C PHE A 90 -0.59 9.42 -11.02
N GLU A 91 -1.12 9.71 -9.84
CA GLU A 91 -0.37 10.25 -8.70
C GLU A 91 -0.05 9.08 -7.76
N LEU A 92 1.22 8.68 -7.74
CA LEU A 92 1.69 7.57 -6.93
C LEU A 92 2.22 8.11 -5.60
N GLU A 93 1.58 7.78 -4.49
CA GLU A 93 2.10 8.05 -3.15
C GLU A 93 2.82 6.82 -2.60
N PHE A 94 4.05 7.00 -2.13
CA PHE A 94 4.87 5.97 -1.54
C PHE A 94 5.07 6.24 -0.06
N VAL A 95 4.84 5.21 0.74
CA VAL A 95 5.03 5.24 2.18
C VAL A 95 5.79 3.99 2.63
N GLY A 96 6.66 4.14 3.62
CA GLY A 96 7.27 2.99 4.30
C GLY A 96 6.26 2.31 5.21
N ALA A 97 6.23 0.99 5.20
CA ALA A 97 5.48 0.19 6.16
C ALA A 97 5.96 0.56 7.57
N ARG A 98 5.03 0.89 8.45
CA ARG A 98 5.35 1.40 9.76
C ARG A 98 4.46 0.84 10.83
N LYS A 99 5.07 0.58 11.97
CA LYS A 99 4.38 0.23 13.20
C LYS A 99 4.13 1.50 13.99
N GLU A 100 2.89 1.68 14.42
CA GLU A 100 2.50 2.78 15.28
C GLU A 100 2.19 2.26 16.68
N SER A 101 2.83 2.82 17.70
CA SER A 101 2.49 2.57 19.10
C SER A 101 1.98 3.84 19.76
N TYR A 102 0.90 3.72 20.52
CA TYR A 102 0.24 4.83 21.20
C TYR A 102 0.50 4.73 22.70
N THR A 103 0.85 5.84 23.34
CA THR A 103 0.88 5.95 24.80
C THR A 103 -0.46 6.50 25.30
N ARG A 104 -0.88 6.16 26.53
CA ARG A 104 -2.16 6.65 27.09
C ARG A 104 -2.23 8.19 27.17
N ASP A 105 -1.07 8.85 27.23
CA ASP A 105 -0.95 10.28 27.45
C ASP A 105 -0.75 11.12 26.17
N SER A 106 -0.67 10.47 24.99
CA SER A 106 -0.42 11.16 23.71
C SER A 106 -1.27 10.59 22.58
N ARG A 107 -1.78 11.49 21.73
CA ARG A 107 -2.43 11.12 20.46
C ARG A 107 -1.45 10.97 19.29
N ASN A 108 -0.20 11.38 19.46
CA ASN A 108 0.84 11.17 18.47
C ASN A 108 1.51 9.81 18.72
N PRO A 109 1.47 8.88 17.75
CA PRO A 109 2.14 7.59 17.90
C PRO A 109 3.66 7.73 17.80
N ILE A 110 4.35 6.79 18.43
CA ILE A 110 5.75 6.49 18.10
C ILE A 110 5.72 5.64 16.82
N VAL A 111 6.47 6.08 15.81
CA VAL A 111 6.53 5.47 14.47
C VAL A 111 7.87 4.76 14.32
N GLU A 112 7.81 3.46 14.02
CA GLU A 112 8.97 2.60 13.73
C GLU A 112 8.78 1.89 12.40
N ASP A 113 9.87 1.43 11.78
CA ASP A 113 9.79 0.56 10.60
C ASP A 113 9.00 -0.71 10.96
N GLY A 114 8.10 -1.10 10.06
CA GLY A 114 7.13 -2.17 10.31
C GLY A 114 7.00 -3.16 9.16
N THR A 115 6.25 -4.22 9.43
CA THR A 115 5.81 -5.17 8.40
C THR A 115 4.60 -4.61 7.64
N LEU A 116 4.24 -5.24 6.51
CA LEU A 116 2.95 -4.95 5.86
C LEU A 116 1.78 -5.16 6.83
N GLU A 117 1.82 -6.20 7.66
CA GLU A 117 0.77 -6.48 8.63
C GLU A 117 0.66 -5.35 9.68
N ASP A 118 1.79 -4.80 10.15
CA ASP A 118 1.79 -3.62 11.04
C ASP A 118 1.13 -2.41 10.37
N ASP A 119 1.41 -2.16 9.08
CA ASP A 119 0.77 -1.08 8.31
C ASP A 119 -0.73 -1.32 8.12
N GLN A 120 -1.14 -2.55 7.85
CA GLN A 120 -2.55 -2.87 7.64
C GLN A 120 -3.35 -2.79 8.94
N ASN A 121 -2.73 -3.12 10.08
CA ASN A 121 -3.33 -3.04 11.42
C ASN A 121 -3.73 -1.62 11.83
N ARG A 122 -2.97 -0.59 11.43
CA ARG A 122 -3.25 0.81 11.77
C ARG A 122 -4.31 1.47 10.88
N ARG A 123 -4.87 0.76 9.91
CA ARG A 123 -5.88 1.31 8.99
C ARG A 123 -7.26 1.41 9.62
N ASP A 124 -8.08 2.25 9.02
CA ASP A 124 -9.43 2.56 9.49
C ASP A 124 -10.37 1.35 9.40
N PHE A 125 -10.40 0.67 8.24
CA PHE A 125 -11.34 -0.40 7.96
C PHE A 125 -10.71 -1.62 7.29
N THR A 126 -11.25 -2.81 7.57
CA THR A 126 -10.83 -4.09 6.98
C THR A 126 -10.82 -4.04 5.45
N ILE A 127 -11.85 -3.44 4.85
CA ILE A 127 -11.97 -3.25 3.39
C ILE A 127 -10.89 -2.33 2.79
N ASN A 128 -10.26 -1.47 3.60
CA ASN A 128 -9.16 -0.59 3.18
C ASN A 128 -7.78 -1.16 3.57
N ALA A 129 -7.76 -2.31 4.26
CA ALA A 129 -6.55 -2.98 4.73
C ALA A 129 -6.13 -4.16 3.84
N MET A 130 -6.71 -4.27 2.65
CA MET A 130 -6.31 -5.23 1.62
C MET A 130 -5.16 -4.67 0.77
N ALA A 131 -4.35 -5.56 0.21
CA ALA A 131 -3.24 -5.22 -0.67
C ALA A 131 -3.13 -6.17 -1.86
N PHE A 132 -2.64 -5.69 -3.00
CA PHE A 132 -2.07 -6.55 -4.03
C PHE A 132 -0.55 -6.45 -3.99
N SER A 133 0.11 -7.61 -4.00
CA SER A 133 1.56 -7.65 -4.07
C SER A 133 2.07 -7.17 -5.42
N LEU A 134 3.12 -6.36 -5.40
CA LEU A 134 3.90 -5.95 -6.57
C LEU A 134 5.24 -6.68 -6.62
N ASN A 135 5.52 -7.62 -5.73
CA ASN A 135 6.78 -8.36 -5.77
C ASN A 135 6.80 -9.37 -6.93
N PRO A 136 7.95 -9.64 -7.57
CA PRO A 136 8.03 -10.57 -8.70
C PRO A 136 7.52 -11.98 -8.42
N GLU A 137 7.77 -12.52 -7.22
CA GLU A 137 7.48 -13.91 -6.85
C GLU A 137 5.99 -14.19 -6.60
N ASN A 138 5.21 -13.17 -6.26
CA ASN A 138 3.80 -13.29 -5.92
C ASN A 138 2.97 -12.14 -6.54
N TYR A 139 3.41 -11.63 -7.69
CA TYR A 139 2.80 -10.47 -8.36
C TYR A 139 1.29 -10.64 -8.57
N GLY A 140 0.52 -9.68 -8.05
CA GLY A 140 -0.94 -9.66 -8.07
C GLY A 140 -1.61 -10.48 -6.97
N LEU A 141 -0.86 -11.12 -6.07
CA LEU A 141 -1.42 -11.83 -4.92
C LEU A 141 -2.24 -10.88 -4.04
N LEU A 142 -3.48 -11.24 -3.75
CA LEU A 142 -4.28 -10.56 -2.73
C LEU A 142 -3.80 -10.93 -1.33
N VAL A 143 -3.45 -9.91 -0.55
CA VAL A 143 -3.15 -10.00 0.88
C VAL A 143 -4.30 -9.36 1.65
N ASP A 144 -5.09 -10.20 2.34
CA ASP A 144 -6.27 -9.79 3.12
C ASP A 144 -6.29 -10.49 4.50
N PRO A 145 -5.49 -10.04 5.48
CA PRO A 145 -5.42 -10.69 6.79
C PRO A 145 -6.66 -10.43 7.66
N PHE A 146 -7.49 -9.45 7.33
CA PHE A 146 -8.64 -9.02 8.15
C PHE A 146 -10.01 -9.43 7.60
N ASN A 147 -10.04 -10.24 6.53
CA ASN A 147 -11.26 -10.63 5.82
C ASN A 147 -12.04 -9.44 5.23
N GLY A 148 -11.32 -8.43 4.74
CA GLY A 148 -11.87 -7.29 4.03
C GLY A 148 -12.71 -7.68 2.82
N MET A 149 -12.37 -8.76 2.11
CA MET A 149 -13.20 -9.26 1.00
C MET A 149 -14.59 -9.69 1.46
N ALA A 150 -14.66 -10.47 2.54
CA ALA A 150 -15.93 -10.94 3.09
C ALA A 150 -16.76 -9.78 3.65
N ASP A 151 -16.10 -8.80 4.29
CA ASP A 151 -16.76 -7.59 4.78
C ASP A 151 -17.28 -6.73 3.62
N LEU A 152 -16.53 -6.62 2.52
CA LEU A 152 -16.94 -5.89 1.32
C LEU A 152 -18.18 -6.51 0.66
N GLU A 153 -18.21 -7.84 0.50
CA GLU A 153 -19.37 -8.58 -0.02
C GLU A 153 -20.63 -8.38 0.84
N LYS A 154 -20.45 -8.39 2.17
CA LYS A 154 -21.53 -8.19 3.14
C LYS A 154 -21.89 -6.73 3.37
N LYS A 155 -21.17 -5.79 2.75
CA LYS A 155 -21.30 -4.33 2.95
C LYS A 155 -21.13 -3.92 4.42
N ILE A 156 -20.17 -4.55 5.10
CA ILE A 156 -19.83 -4.30 6.49
C ILE A 156 -18.64 -3.32 6.55
N ILE A 157 -18.74 -2.32 7.43
CA ILE A 157 -17.64 -1.44 7.80
C ILE A 157 -17.16 -1.87 9.18
N LYS A 158 -15.91 -2.35 9.26
CA LYS A 158 -15.33 -2.94 10.47
C LYS A 158 -13.87 -2.52 10.59
N THR A 159 -13.37 -2.28 11.81
CA THR A 159 -11.97 -1.94 12.06
C THR A 159 -11.08 -3.21 12.06
N PRO A 160 -9.81 -3.14 11.61
CA PRO A 160 -8.88 -4.28 11.64
C PRO A 160 -8.59 -4.81 13.05
N ILE A 161 -8.45 -3.90 14.02
CA ILE A 161 -8.20 -4.23 15.43
C ILE A 161 -9.49 -4.03 16.22
N SER A 162 -9.82 -4.98 17.10
CA SER A 162 -10.86 -4.79 18.12
C SER A 162 -10.29 -3.97 19.28
N THR A 163 -11.09 -3.03 19.80
CA THR A 163 -10.75 -2.08 20.88
C THR A 163 -10.32 -2.71 22.22
N GLY A 164 -10.14 -4.03 22.32
CA GLY A 164 -9.77 -4.76 23.54
C GLY A 164 -8.28 -5.06 23.72
N ARG A 165 -7.38 -4.67 22.80
CA ARG A 165 -5.93 -4.99 22.89
C ARG A 165 -5.09 -3.98 23.69
N TYR A 166 -5.72 -2.95 24.25
CA TYR A 166 -5.08 -1.91 25.07
C TYR A 166 -5.68 -1.79 26.49
N LEU A 167 -6.18 -2.91 27.06
CA LEU A 167 -6.55 -2.98 28.48
C LEU A 167 -5.42 -3.61 29.30
#